data_AF-A0ABD6B1K3-F1
#
_entry.id   AF-A0ABD6B1K3-F1
#
_cell.length_a   1.000
_cell.length_b   1.000
_cell.length_c   1.000
_cell.angle_alpha   90.00
_cell.angle_beta   90.00
_cell.angle_gamma   90.00
#
_symmetry.space_group_name_H-M   'P 1'
#
loop_
_entity.id
_entity.type
_entity.pdbx_description
1 polymer ?
#
loop_
_entity_poly.entity_id
_entity_poly.type
_entity_poly.pdbx_seq_one_letter_code
_entity_poly.pdbx_strand_id
1 'polypeptide(L)'
;MATNATRPSDEKLLGLSTSYNLLGTDRYGRDHYASAVRNLIWVTGMTGEIVHVERTDAIPQWVSFVRREHGWVALRYRDGGLETLATEVRA
;
A
#
# COMPACT_ATOMS: atom_id res chain seq x y z
N MET A 1 20.57 -13.56 -4.46
CA MET A 1 19.13 -13.29 -4.22
C MET A 1 19.04 -11.99 -3.45
N ALA A 2 18.70 -10.88 -4.10
CA ALA A 2 18.57 -9.60 -3.41
C ALA A 2 17.23 -9.61 -2.64
N THR A 3 17.30 -9.71 -1.32
CA THR A 3 16.17 -9.40 -0.45
C THR A 3 15.80 -7.95 -0.72
N ASN A 4 14.60 -7.71 -1.21
CA ASN A 4 14.07 -6.39 -1.51
C ASN A 4 13.96 -5.62 -0.18
N ALA A 5 15.05 -4.96 0.24
CA ALA A 5 15.22 -4.32 1.54
C ALA A 5 14.30 -3.11 1.79
N THR A 6 13.42 -2.83 0.84
CA THR A 6 12.48 -1.71 0.83
C THR A 6 11.06 -2.13 1.21
N ARG A 7 10.69 -3.41 1.23
CA ARG A 7 9.36 -3.78 1.75
C ARG A 7 9.41 -3.87 3.28
N PRO A 8 8.55 -3.14 4.04
CA PRO A 8 8.45 -3.38 5.47
C PRO A 8 8.12 -4.86 5.69
N SER A 9 8.87 -5.53 6.57
CA SER A 9 8.65 -6.95 6.82
C SER A 9 7.24 -7.19 7.37
N ASP A 10 6.65 -8.33 7.03
CA ASP A 10 5.31 -8.72 7.49
C ASP A 10 5.19 -8.62 9.02
N GLU A 11 6.22 -9.02 9.76
CA GLU A 11 6.30 -8.89 11.23
C GLU A 11 6.18 -7.44 11.74
N LYS A 12 6.69 -6.45 11.01
CA LYS A 12 6.56 -5.02 11.38
C LYS A 12 5.15 -4.49 11.16
N LEU A 13 4.33 -5.19 10.36
CA LEU A 13 2.99 -4.78 9.96
C LEU A 13 1.91 -5.54 10.76
N LEU A 14 2.22 -6.76 11.20
CA LEU A 14 1.36 -7.60 12.04
C LEU A 14 1.15 -7.06 13.46
N GLY A 15 2.03 -6.18 13.97
CA GLY A 15 1.85 -5.55 15.29
C GLY A 15 0.87 -4.36 15.32
N LEU A 16 0.25 -4.03 14.19
CA LEU A 16 -0.55 -2.82 14.01
C LEU A 16 -2.03 -3.17 13.86
N SER A 17 -2.68 -3.55 14.96
CA SER A 17 -4.11 -3.83 14.94
C SER A 17 -4.93 -2.56 14.65
N THR A 18 -5.89 -2.69 13.74
CA THR A 18 -7.01 -1.76 13.41
C THR A 18 -6.77 -0.49 12.59
N SER A 19 -5.54 -0.07 12.32
CA SER A 19 -5.29 1.19 11.58
C SER A 19 -4.85 0.94 10.15
N TYR A 20 -5.70 1.24 9.16
CA TYR A 20 -5.49 1.20 7.70
C TYR A 20 -4.02 1.11 7.23
N ASN A 21 -3.49 -0.12 7.16
CA ASN A 21 -2.23 -0.43 6.48
C ASN A 21 -2.59 -1.13 5.17
N LEU A 22 -2.29 -0.47 4.06
CA LEU A 22 -2.60 -0.95 2.72
C LEU A 22 -1.34 -1.02 1.89
N LEU A 23 -1.27 -2.05 1.07
CA LEU A 23 -0.27 -2.24 0.03
C LEU A 23 -1.00 -2.55 -1.27
N GLY A 24 -0.44 -2.22 -2.42
CA GLY A 24 -0.81 -2.93 -3.65
C GLY A 24 -0.23 -2.25 -4.86
N THR A 25 -0.56 -2.78 -6.03
CA THR A 25 0.04 -2.35 -7.28
C THR A 25 -1.03 -1.67 -8.13
N ASP A 26 -0.67 -0.55 -8.75
CA ASP A 26 -1.56 0.13 -9.69
C ASP A 26 -1.45 -0.44 -11.11
N ARG A 27 -2.30 0.01 -12.03
CA ARG A 27 -2.33 -0.46 -13.44
C ARG A 27 -1.04 -0.20 -14.22
N TYR A 28 -0.15 0.65 -13.68
CA TYR A 28 1.13 0.98 -14.28
C TYR A 28 2.29 0.17 -13.69
N GLY A 29 2.01 -0.73 -12.74
CA GLY A 29 3.04 -1.56 -12.09
C GLY A 29 3.77 -0.87 -10.94
N ARG A 30 3.25 0.25 -10.42
CA ARG A 30 3.82 0.93 -9.25
C ARG A 30 3.28 0.34 -7.97
N ASP A 31 4.14 0.06 -6.99
CA ASP A 31 3.71 -0.37 -5.67
C ASP A 31 3.37 0.86 -4.81
N HIS A 32 2.23 0.80 -4.15
CA HIS A 32 1.67 1.82 -3.28
C HIS A 32 1.58 1.26 -1.87
N TYR A 33 2.17 1.96 -0.91
CA TYR A 33 2.07 1.66 0.51
C TYR A 33 1.45 2.85 1.24
N ALA A 34 0.45 2.58 2.08
CA ALA A 34 -0.20 3.56 2.93
C ALA A 34 -0.34 3.01 4.35
N SER A 35 0.06 3.81 5.35
CA SER A 35 0.00 3.44 6.75
C SER A 35 -0.61 4.56 7.58
N ALA A 36 -1.83 4.34 8.06
CA ALA A 36 -2.50 5.25 8.99
C ALA A 36 -1.86 5.25 10.39
N VAL A 37 -1.10 4.20 10.75
CA VAL A 37 -0.32 4.23 12.01
C VAL A 37 0.83 5.21 11.93
N ARG A 38 1.48 5.25 10.77
CA ARG A 38 2.69 6.07 10.57
C ARG A 38 2.40 7.41 9.91
N ASN A 39 1.13 7.68 9.58
CA ASN A 39 0.69 8.77 8.71
C ASN A 39 1.63 8.91 7.51
N LEU A 40 1.87 7.79 6.81
CA LEU A 40 2.91 7.68 5.80
C LEU A 40 2.37 7.03 4.53
N ILE A 41 2.71 7.65 3.40
CA ILE A 41 2.55 7.12 2.05
C ILE A 41 3.92 6.90 1.44
N TRP A 42 4.03 5.84 0.65
CA TRP A 42 5.20 5.55 -0.16
C TRP A 42 4.77 4.93 -1.49
N VAL A 43 5.31 5.44 -2.60
CA VAL A 43 5.14 4.88 -3.95
C VAL A 43 6.49 4.50 -4.56
N THR A 44 6.54 3.35 -5.21
CA THR A 44 7.67 2.95 -6.05
C THR A 44 7.41 3.25 -7.52
N GLY A 45 8.49 3.52 -8.26
CA GLY A 45 8.46 3.52 -9.72
C GLY A 45 8.43 2.10 -10.27
N MET A 46 8.31 1.99 -11.60
CA MET A 46 8.22 0.70 -12.29
C MET A 46 9.49 -0.15 -12.15
N THR A 47 10.63 0.46 -11.80
CA THR A 47 11.91 -0.25 -11.60
C THR A 47 12.19 -0.54 -10.13
N GLY A 48 11.24 -0.24 -9.23
CA GLY A 48 11.34 -0.49 -7.80
C GLY A 48 12.01 0.62 -6.99
N GLU A 49 12.44 1.71 -7.63
CA GLU A 49 12.96 2.90 -7.00
C GLU A 49 11.87 3.67 -6.25
N ILE A 50 12.24 4.41 -5.20
CA ILE A 50 11.29 5.25 -4.47
C ILE A 50 11.07 6.53 -5.26
N VAL A 51 9.83 6.81 -5.67
CA VAL A 51 9.48 8.03 -6.42
C VAL A 51 8.66 9.02 -5.61
N HIS A 52 8.00 8.57 -4.54
CA HIS A 52 7.22 9.42 -3.64
C HIS A 52 7.26 8.90 -2.21
N VAL A 53 7.46 9.82 -1.25
CA VAL A 53 7.29 9.56 0.18
C VAL A 53 6.68 10.80 0.81
N GLU A 54 5.59 10.62 1.54
CA GLU A 54 4.86 11.73 2.14
C GLU A 54 4.33 11.35 3.52
N ARG A 55 4.46 12.25 4.49
CA ARG A 55 3.74 12.14 5.76
C ARG A 55 2.46 12.96 5.71
N THR A 56 1.33 12.32 5.94
CA THR A 56 0.02 12.96 5.85
C THR A 56 -1.04 12.22 6.66
N ASP A 57 -1.97 12.98 7.23
CA ASP A 57 -3.16 12.44 7.92
C ASP A 57 -4.30 12.16 6.93
N ALA A 58 -4.16 12.56 5.66
CA ALA A 58 -5.14 12.38 4.60
C ALA A 58 -5.03 11.02 3.87
N ILE A 59 -4.63 9.98 4.59
CA ILE A 59 -4.41 8.62 4.04
C ILE A 59 -5.66 8.09 3.31
N PRO A 60 -6.89 8.16 3.87
CA PRO A 60 -8.08 7.65 3.20
C PRO A 60 -8.39 8.36 1.87
N GLN A 61 -8.17 9.67 1.80
CA GLN A 61 -8.41 10.48 0.60
C GLN A 61 -7.41 10.11 -0.50
N TRP A 62 -6.13 9.96 -0.15
CA TRP A 62 -5.10 9.54 -1.08
C TRP A 62 -5.38 8.13 -1.63
N VAL A 63 -5.73 7.18 -0.75
CA VAL A 63 -6.08 5.81 -1.15
C VAL A 63 -7.23 5.81 -2.17
N SER A 64 -8.27 6.61 -1.89
CA SER A 64 -9.43 6.74 -2.78
C SER A 64 -9.06 7.35 -4.14
N PHE A 65 -8.19 8.36 -4.15
CA PHE A 65 -7.66 8.95 -5.37
C PHE A 65 -6.89 7.93 -6.21
N VAL A 66 -5.92 7.21 -5.64
CA VAL A 66 -5.10 6.23 -6.39
C VAL A 66 -5.97 5.09 -6.95
N ARG A 67 -6.94 4.60 -6.18
CA ARG A 67 -7.88 3.57 -6.68
C ARG A 67 -8.64 4.06 -7.91
N ARG A 68 -9.20 5.27 -7.85
CA ARG A 68 -10.00 5.84 -8.94
C ARG A 68 -9.15 6.17 -10.18
N GLU A 69 -8.02 6.84 -10.00
CA GLU A 69 -7.22 7.35 -11.12
C GLU A 69 -6.26 6.32 -11.71
N HIS A 70 -5.80 5.34 -10.92
CA HIS A 70 -4.72 4.44 -11.30
C HIS A 70 -5.09 2.96 -11.20
N GLY A 71 -6.30 2.60 -10.76
CA GLY A 71 -6.74 1.21 -10.72
C GLY A 71 -5.94 0.37 -9.73
N TRP A 72 -5.86 0.83 -8.48
CA TRP A 72 -5.11 0.16 -7.42
C TRP A 72 -5.86 -1.01 -6.79
N VAL A 73 -5.33 -2.22 -6.96
CA VAL A 73 -5.80 -3.43 -6.26
C VAL A 73 -5.13 -3.47 -4.90
N ALA A 74 -5.85 -3.01 -3.87
CA ALA A 74 -5.31 -2.91 -2.53
C ALA A 74 -5.39 -4.25 -1.78
N LEU A 75 -4.27 -4.63 -1.20
CA LEU A 75 -4.11 -5.62 -0.15
C LEU A 75 -4.16 -4.93 1.21
N ARG A 76 -4.72 -5.60 2.21
CA ARG A 76 -4.79 -5.14 3.60
C ARG A 76 -4.04 -6.11 4.49
N TYR A 77 -3.22 -5.58 5.39
CA TYR A 77 -2.61 -6.37 6.46
C TYR A 77 -3.66 -6.68 7.53
N ARG A 78 -3.74 -7.95 7.93
CA ARG A 78 -4.52 -8.43 9.09
C ARG A 78 -3.61 -9.33 9.95
N ASP A 79 -4.03 -9.59 11.18
CA ASP A 79 -3.36 -10.55 12.05
C ASP A 79 -3.21 -11.90 11.31
N GLY A 80 -1.96 -12.30 11.05
CA GLY A 80 -1.62 -13.53 10.34
C GLY A 80 -1.42 -13.42 8.82
N GLY A 81 -1.54 -12.24 8.18
CA GLY A 81 -1.14 -12.09 6.78
C GLY A 81 -1.72 -10.92 5.99
N LEU A 82 -1.64 -11.05 4.66
CA LEU A 82 -2.15 -10.10 3.67
C LEU A 82 -3.44 -10.63 3.04
N GLU A 83 -4.48 -9.81 2.98
CA GLU A 83 -5.74 -10.13 2.29
C GLU A 83 -5.98 -9.16 1.14
N THR A 84 -6.40 -9.68 -0.01
CA THR A 84 -6.84 -8.84 -1.13
C THR A 84 -8.21 -8.23 -0.79
N LEU A 85 -8.33 -6.91 -0.79
CA LEU A 85 -9.64 -6.27 -0.73
C LEU A 85 -10.33 -6.52 -2.06
N ALA A 86 -11.45 -7.24 -2.03
CA ALA A 86 -12.18 -7.72 -3.19
C ALA A 86 -12.19 -6.68 -4.32
N THR A 87 -11.63 -7.09 -5.45
CA THR A 87 -11.56 -6.30 -6.67
C THR A 87 -13.00 -6.10 -7.14
N GLU A 88 -13.63 -4.96 -6.84
CA GLU A 88 -14.83 -4.56 -7.58
C GLU A 88 -14.39 -4.21 -9.00
N VAL A 89 -14.19 -5.25 -9.82
CA VAL A 89 -14.28 -5.12 -11.27
C VAL A 89 -15.77 -4.95 -11.55
N ARG A 90 -16.26 -3.71 -11.49
CA ARG A 90 -17.53 -3.41 -12.15
C ARG A 90 -17.28 -3.52 -13.65
N ALA A 91 -17.90 -4.55 -14.24
CA ALA A 91 -18.05 -4.73 -15.68
C ALA A 91 -18.78 -3.54 -16.30
#